data_AF-A0A2H0R5Z0-F1
#
_entry.id   AF-A0A2H0R5Z0-F1
#
_cell.length_a   1.000
_cell.length_b   1.000
_cell.length_c   1.000
_cell.angle_alpha   90.00
_cell.angle_beta   90.00
_cell.angle_gamma   90.00
#
_symmetry.space_group_name_H-M   'P 1'
#
loop_
_entity.id
_entity.type
_entity.pdbx_description
1 polymer ?
#
loop_
_entity_poly.entity_id
_entity_poly.type
_entity_poly.pdbx_seq_one_letter_code
_entity_poly.pdbx_strand_id
1 'polypeptide(L)'
;MNKEESKISNTEWRLVIGALLMIGLIQIVLEWLIIGLFINPFIDIFVGMSLALYLQLRGQSMASPKRLFGLLGTFFGEMMPVVAELPLWTLDGIFNMMISKSDKILGQIPGGNLAANAIYKW
;
A
#
# COMPACT_ATOMS: atom_id res chain seq x y z
N MET A 1 9.83 15.65 19.23
CA MET A 1 10.40 14.95 18.06
C MET A 1 9.56 15.33 16.86
N ASN A 2 10.09 16.18 15.96
CA ASN A 2 9.36 16.62 14.78
C ASN A 2 9.07 15.38 13.91
N LYS A 3 7.80 14.96 13.83
CA LYS A 3 7.38 14.00 12.81
C LYS A 3 7.62 14.70 11.48
N GLU A 4 8.65 14.28 10.75
CA GLU A 4 8.82 14.71 9.37
C GLU A 4 7.54 14.36 8.63
N GLU A 5 6.76 15.39 8.29
CA GLU A 5 5.54 15.23 7.54
C GLU A 5 5.87 14.49 6.26
N SER A 6 5.30 13.31 6.09
CA SER A 6 5.34 12.61 4.81
C SER A 6 4.70 13.49 3.74
N LYS A 7 5.52 13.94 2.79
CA LYS A 7 5.10 14.80 1.67
C LYS A 7 5.07 14.05 0.35
N ILE A 8 4.45 12.87 0.33
CA ILE A 8 4.21 12.17 -0.95
C ILE A 8 3.27 13.05 -1.78
N SER A 9 3.74 13.50 -2.94
CA SER A 9 2.96 14.37 -3.83
C SER A 9 1.89 13.58 -4.60
N ASN A 10 0.90 14.27 -5.16
CA ASN A 10 -0.10 13.61 -6.02
C ASN A 10 0.56 12.96 -7.26
N THR A 11 1.59 13.58 -7.81
CA THR A 11 2.33 13.05 -8.96
C THR A 11 3.06 11.78 -8.55
N GLU A 12 3.69 11.78 -7.40
CA GLU A 12 4.40 10.61 -6.88
C GLU A 12 3.45 9.45 -6.59
N TRP A 13 2.28 9.72 -6.00
CA TRP A 13 1.24 8.71 -5.85
C TRP A 13 0.76 8.14 -7.18
N ARG A 14 0.59 8.98 -8.22
CA ARG A 14 0.25 8.51 -9.57
C ARG A 14 1.34 7.61 -10.15
N LEU A 15 2.61 7.90 -9.90
CA LEU A 15 3.74 7.07 -10.33
C LEU A 15 3.75 5.72 -9.59
N VAL A 16 3.55 5.72 -8.28
CA VAL A 16 3.46 4.49 -7.48
C VAL A 16 2.29 3.63 -7.93
N ILE A 17 1.08 4.20 -8.04
CA ILE A 17 -0.11 3.48 -8.49
C ILE A 17 0.08 2.97 -9.92
N GLY A 18 0.67 3.77 -10.81
CA GLY A 18 1.00 3.36 -12.17
C GLY A 18 1.96 2.18 -12.20
N ALA A 19 3.01 2.19 -11.37
CA ALA A 19 3.96 1.09 -11.26
C ALA A 19 3.28 -0.19 -10.74
N LEU A 20 2.46 -0.08 -9.69
CA LEU A 20 1.72 -1.22 -9.13
C LEU A 20 0.71 -1.80 -10.13
N LEU A 21 0.08 -0.95 -10.94
CA LEU A 21 -0.81 -1.39 -12.02
C LEU A 21 -0.03 -2.15 -13.10
N MET A 22 1.13 -1.63 -13.52
CA MET A 22 1.96 -2.31 -14.50
C MET A 22 2.46 -3.66 -13.98
N ILE A 23 2.84 -3.74 -12.71
CA ILE A 23 3.25 -4.99 -12.07
C ILE A 23 2.09 -5.99 -12.07
N GLY A 24 0.88 -5.58 -11.65
CA GLY A 24 -0.29 -6.45 -11.66
C GLY A 24 -0.64 -6.96 -13.08
N LEU A 25 -0.59 -6.10 -14.10
CA LEU A 25 -0.81 -6.52 -15.48
C LEU A 25 0.24 -7.54 -15.95
N ILE A 26 1.50 -7.38 -15.56
CA ILE A 26 2.56 -8.35 -15.86
C ILE A 26 2.29 -9.68 -15.15
N GLN A 27 1.88 -9.65 -13.88
CA GLN A 27 1.57 -10.87 -13.11
C GLN A 27 0.40 -11.66 -13.72
N ILE A 28 -0.65 -10.98 -14.20
CA ILE A 28 -1.76 -11.60 -14.94
C ILE A 28 -1.26 -12.29 -16.22
N VAL A 29 -0.39 -11.62 -16.98
CA VAL A 29 0.20 -12.22 -18.19
C VAL A 29 1.06 -13.44 -17.84
N LEU A 30 1.86 -13.36 -16.78
CA LEU A 30 2.68 -14.50 -16.31
C LEU A 30 1.80 -15.67 -15.87
N GLU A 31 0.67 -15.40 -15.22
CA GLU A 31 -0.30 -16.42 -14.80
C GLU A 31 -0.87 -17.18 -16.00
N TRP A 32 -1.26 -16.47 -17.07
CA TRP A 32 -1.71 -17.09 -18.33
C TRP A 32 -0.62 -17.95 -19.01
N LEU A 33 0.65 -17.67 -18.75
CA LEU A 33 1.78 -18.44 -19.23
C LEU A 33 2.16 -19.62 -18.31
N ILE A 34 1.41 -19.87 -17.23
CA ILE A 34 1.62 -20.92 -16.21
C ILE A 34 2.88 -20.70 -15.36
N ILE A 35 3.90 -20.02 -15.90
CA ILE A 35 5.11 -19.63 -15.15
C ILE A 35 4.81 -18.68 -13.99
N GLY A 36 3.68 -17.96 -14.06
CA GLY A 36 3.17 -17.09 -13.00
C GLY A 36 3.01 -17.81 -11.67
N LEU A 37 2.56 -19.07 -11.68
CA LEU A 37 2.44 -19.89 -10.47
C LEU A 37 3.74 -19.97 -9.64
N PHE A 38 4.89 -19.90 -10.31
CA PHE A 38 6.19 -19.97 -9.67
C PHE A 38 6.79 -18.59 -9.44
N ILE A 39 6.59 -17.64 -10.36
CA ILE A 39 7.26 -16.33 -10.32
C ILE A 39 6.46 -15.28 -9.54
N ASN A 40 5.13 -15.30 -9.63
CA ASN A 40 4.25 -14.32 -8.98
C ASN A 40 4.46 -14.26 -7.46
N PRO A 41 4.61 -15.38 -6.71
CA PRO A 41 4.90 -15.31 -5.27
C PRO A 41 6.17 -14.52 -4.92
N PHE A 42 7.22 -14.59 -5.75
CA PHE A 42 8.43 -13.81 -5.53
C PHE A 42 8.23 -12.34 -5.85
N ILE A 43 7.44 -12.03 -6.89
CA ILE A 43 7.05 -10.66 -7.23
C ILE A 43 6.24 -10.09 -6.05
N ASP A 44 5.26 -10.81 -5.51
CA ASP A 44 4.42 -10.36 -4.41
C ASP A 44 5.23 -10.04 -3.15
N ILE A 45 6.17 -10.91 -2.78
CA ILE A 45 7.09 -10.65 -1.67
C ILE A 45 7.89 -9.37 -1.93
N PHE A 46 8.45 -9.23 -3.14
CA PHE A 46 9.27 -8.09 -3.49
C PHE A 46 8.48 -6.77 -3.53
N VAL A 47 7.27 -6.79 -4.08
CA VAL A 47 6.37 -5.63 -4.15
C VAL A 47 5.93 -5.22 -2.75
N GLY A 48 5.49 -6.17 -1.93
CA GLY A 48 5.10 -5.90 -0.54
C GLY A 48 6.24 -5.28 0.26
N MET A 49 7.44 -5.86 0.18
CA MET A 49 8.62 -5.30 0.87
C MET A 49 9.01 -3.92 0.33
N SER A 50 8.99 -3.73 -1.00
CA SER A 50 9.36 -2.47 -1.64
C SER A 50 8.38 -1.35 -1.30
N LEU A 51 7.08 -1.65 -1.30
CA LEU A 51 6.03 -0.70 -0.94
C LEU A 51 6.13 -0.33 0.54
N ALA A 52 6.30 -1.30 1.43
CA ALA A 52 6.49 -1.07 2.86
C ALA A 52 7.73 -0.19 3.13
N LEU A 53 8.87 -0.51 2.50
CA LEU A 53 10.09 0.27 2.63
C LEU A 53 9.93 1.68 2.08
N TYR A 54 9.33 1.83 0.90
CA TYR A 54 9.08 3.14 0.30
C TYR A 54 8.23 4.03 1.22
N LEU A 55 7.14 3.48 1.78
CA LEU A 55 6.29 4.20 2.73
C LEU A 55 7.09 4.60 3.97
N GLN A 56 7.86 3.68 4.55
CA GLN A 56 8.72 3.97 5.70
C GLN A 56 9.73 5.09 5.41
N LEU A 57 10.39 5.06 4.24
CA LEU A 57 11.32 6.09 3.80
C LEU A 57 10.64 7.44 3.54
N ARG A 58 9.35 7.44 3.22
CA ARG A 58 8.53 8.64 3.08
C ARG A 58 7.92 9.10 4.40
N GLY A 59 8.34 8.56 5.54
CA GLY A 59 7.84 8.96 6.86
C GLY A 59 6.43 8.44 7.17
N GLN A 60 5.93 7.48 6.38
CA GLN A 60 4.66 6.80 6.63
C GLN A 60 4.90 5.61 7.57
N SER A 61 4.33 5.67 8.77
CA SER A 61 4.50 4.61 9.76
C SER A 61 3.86 3.31 9.30
N MET A 62 4.68 2.27 9.13
CA MET A 62 4.23 0.89 8.87
C MET A 62 3.73 0.18 10.15
N ALA A 63 3.95 0.76 11.32
CA ALA A 63 3.37 0.30 12.58
C ALA A 63 1.88 0.66 12.73
N SER A 64 1.30 1.39 11.77
CA SER A 64 -0.14 1.63 11.71
C SER A 64 -0.86 0.32 11.41
N PRO A 65 -1.76 -0.17 12.29
CA PRO A 65 -2.48 -1.42 12.07
C PRO A 65 -3.19 -1.44 10.72
N LYS A 66 -3.80 -0.33 10.30
CA LYS A 66 -4.48 -0.22 9.00
C LYS A 66 -3.56 -0.52 7.83
N ARG A 67 -2.33 0.02 7.83
CA ARG A 67 -1.36 -0.21 6.75
C ARG A 67 -0.80 -1.62 6.79
N LEU A 68 -0.49 -2.10 7.98
CA LEU A 68 0.01 -3.47 8.15
C LEU A 68 -1.04 -4.49 7.69
N PHE A 69 -2.30 -4.33 8.09
CA PHE A 69 -3.39 -5.20 7.66
C PHE A 69 -3.71 -5.04 6.17
N GLY A 70 -3.62 -3.84 5.60
CA GLY A 70 -3.77 -3.63 4.16
C GLY A 70 -2.72 -4.41 3.37
N LEU A 71 -1.45 -4.24 3.74
CA LEU A 71 -0.32 -4.88 3.06
C LEU A 71 -0.34 -6.42 3.21
N LEU A 72 -0.62 -6.93 4.41
CA LEU A 72 -0.77 -8.37 4.64
C LEU A 72 -2.00 -8.94 3.93
N GLY A 73 -3.13 -8.22 3.99
CA GLY A 73 -4.37 -8.62 3.33
C GLY A 73 -4.20 -8.73 1.82
N THR A 74 -3.51 -7.77 1.21
CA THR A 74 -3.15 -7.81 -0.20
C THR A 74 -2.22 -8.97 -0.51
N PHE A 75 -1.15 -9.14 0.26
CA PHE A 75 -0.22 -10.26 0.05
C PHE A 75 -0.93 -11.62 0.09
N PHE A 76 -1.73 -11.89 1.11
CA PHE A 76 -2.47 -13.15 1.21
C PHE A 76 -3.59 -13.26 0.16
N GLY A 77 -4.17 -12.14 -0.28
CA GLY A 77 -5.13 -12.09 -1.36
C GLY A 77 -4.53 -12.50 -2.70
N GLU A 78 -3.32 -12.03 -3.03
CA GLU A 78 -2.60 -12.41 -4.26
C GLU A 78 -2.23 -13.90 -4.28
N MET A 79 -2.13 -14.56 -3.11
CA MET A 79 -1.92 -16.02 -3.05
C MET A 79 -3.19 -16.83 -3.35
N MET A 80 -4.37 -16.20 -3.40
CA MET A 80 -5.63 -16.88 -3.69
C MET A 80 -5.91 -16.85 -5.21
N PRO A 81 -6.05 -18.00 -5.89
CA PRO A 81 -6.16 -18.07 -7.35
C PRO A 81 -7.28 -17.24 -7.97
N VAL A 82 -8.40 -17.05 -7.26
CA VAL A 82 -9.57 -16.30 -7.75
C VAL A 82 -9.44 -14.78 -7.51
N VAL A 83 -8.67 -14.38 -6.50
CA VAL A 83 -8.53 -12.97 -6.10
C VAL A 83 -7.30 -12.33 -6.78
N ALA A 84 -6.31 -13.15 -7.15
CA ALA A 84 -5.09 -12.77 -7.87
C ALA A 84 -5.32 -12.24 -9.31
N GLU A 85 -6.52 -12.43 -9.87
CA GLU A 85 -6.87 -11.82 -11.17
C GLU A 85 -7.12 -10.30 -11.05
N LEU A 86 -7.32 -9.81 -9.82
CA LEU A 86 -7.45 -8.38 -9.55
C LEU A 86 -6.08 -7.77 -9.30
N PRO A 87 -5.83 -6.51 -9.69
CA PRO A 87 -4.58 -5.83 -9.39
C PRO A 87 -4.55 -5.38 -7.92
N LEU A 88 -4.48 -6.31 -6.96
CA LEU A 88 -4.64 -6.02 -5.53
C LEU A 88 -3.55 -5.09 -5.00
N TRP A 89 -2.32 -5.21 -5.52
CA TRP A 89 -1.26 -4.25 -5.23
C TRP A 89 -1.63 -2.81 -5.62
N THR A 90 -2.34 -2.63 -6.73
CA THR A 90 -2.84 -1.30 -7.14
C THR A 90 -3.88 -0.79 -6.13
N LEU A 91 -4.78 -1.67 -5.68
CA LEU A 91 -5.77 -1.34 -4.66
C LEU A 91 -5.13 -0.96 -3.33
N ASP A 92 -4.09 -1.68 -2.90
CA ASP A 92 -3.33 -1.35 -1.69
C ASP A 92 -2.59 -0.02 -1.82
N GLY A 93 -2.03 0.27 -2.99
CA GLY A 93 -1.43 1.57 -3.29
C GLY A 93 -2.43 2.72 -3.17
N ILE A 94 -3.64 2.55 -3.70
CA ILE A 94 -4.73 3.52 -3.56
C ILE A 94 -5.17 3.64 -2.09
N PHE A 95 -5.28 2.53 -1.38
CA PHE A 95 -5.62 2.51 0.05
C PHE A 95 -4.60 3.28 0.90
N ASN A 96 -3.31 3.04 0.67
CA ASN A 96 -2.23 3.77 1.34
C ASN A 96 -2.21 5.26 0.98
N MET A 97 -2.51 5.61 -0.26
CA MET A 97 -2.70 7.00 -0.69
C MET A 97 -3.84 7.67 0.10
N MET A 98 -4.98 7.00 0.25
CA MET A 98 -6.12 7.53 1.01
C MET A 98 -5.75 7.75 2.48
N ILE A 99 -5.10 6.77 3.13
CA ILE A 99 -4.62 6.93 4.52
C ILE A 99 -3.66 8.11 4.61
N SER A 100 -2.67 8.20 3.71
CA SER A 100 -1.69 9.29 3.69
C SER A 100 -2.35 10.67 3.58
N LYS A 101 -3.37 10.79 2.72
CA LYS A 101 -4.15 12.02 2.57
C LYS A 101 -4.99 12.33 3.81
N SER A 102 -5.63 11.32 4.40
CA SER A 102 -6.41 11.47 5.64
C SER A 102 -5.53 11.94 6.79
N ASP A 103 -4.37 11.34 6.99
CA ASP A 103 -3.42 11.72 8.04
C ASP A 103 -2.95 13.17 7.86
N LYS A 104 -2.70 13.59 6.61
CA LYS A 104 -2.34 14.97 6.29
C LYS A 104 -3.46 15.96 6.63
N ILE A 105 -4.71 15.65 6.28
CA ILE A 105 -5.86 16.51 6.59
C ILE A 105 -6.05 16.62 8.11
N LEU A 106 -5.99 15.49 8.83
CA LEU A 106 -6.15 15.46 10.28
C LEU A 106 -5.04 16.23 11.01
N GLY A 107 -3.82 16.21 10.49
CA GLY A 107 -2.70 16.98 11.03
C GLY A 107 -2.84 18.49 10.88
N GLN A 108 -3.63 18.96 9.91
CA GLN A 108 -3.89 20.39 9.67
C GLN A 108 -5.03 20.96 10.54
N ILE A 109 -5.85 20.10 11.14
CA ILE A 109 -6.96 20.53 12.00
C ILE A 109 -6.46 20.64 13.45
N PRO A 110 -6.64 21.79 14.13
CA PRO A 110 -6.35 21.91 15.56
C PRO A 110 -7.12 20.85 16.36
N GLY A 111 -6.40 19.96 17.05
CA GLY A 111 -7.00 18.83 17.79
C GLY A 111 -7.38 17.61 16.95
N GLY A 112 -7.19 17.62 15.61
CA GLY A 112 -7.52 16.49 14.72
C GLY A 112 -6.74 15.21 15.06
N ASN A 113 -5.48 15.34 15.47
CA ASN A 113 -4.66 14.22 15.95
C ASN A 113 -5.18 13.61 17.27
N LEU A 114 -5.83 14.39 18.13
CA LEU A 114 -6.40 13.92 19.39
C LEU A 114 -7.72 13.17 19.13
N ALA A 115 -8.56 13.68 18.23
CA ALA A 115 -9.78 13.02 17.80
C ALA A 115 -9.50 11.68 17.09
N ALA A 116 -8.49 11.65 16.21
CA ALA A 116 -8.05 10.42 15.55
C ALA A 116 -7.57 9.38 16.58
N ASN A 117 -6.71 9.76 17.53
CA ASN A 117 -6.23 8.85 18.58
C ASN A 117 -7.33 8.36 19.52
N ALA A 118 -8.42 9.12 19.71
CA ALA A 118 -9.56 8.70 20.53
C ALA A 118 -10.46 7.67 19.82
N ILE A 119 -10.60 7.78 18.49
CA ILE A 119 -11.45 6.91 17.67
C ILE A 119 -10.73 5.61 17.29
N TYR A 120 -9.42 5.66 17.03
CA TYR A 120 -8.63 4.53 16.52
C TYR A 120 -7.89 3.73 17.61
N LYS A 121 -8.34 3.84 18.87
CA LYS A 121 -7.75 3.16 20.03
C LYS A 121 -8.33 1.75 20.20
N TRP A 122 -8.15 0.88 19.20
CA TRP A 122 -8.44 -0.56 19.29
C TRP A 122 -7.39 -1.33 18.49
#